data_AF-A0A380FM77-F1
#
_entry.id   AF-A0A380FM77-F1
#
_cell.length_a   1.000
_cell.length_b   1.000
_cell.length_c   1.000
_cell.angle_alpha   90.00
_cell.angle_beta   90.00
_cell.angle_gamma   90.00
#
_symmetry.space_group_name_H-M   'P 1'
#
loop_
_entity.id
_entity.type
_entity.pdbx_description
1 polymer ?
#
loop_
_entity_poly.entity_id
_entity_poly.type
_entity_poly.pdbx_seq_one_letter_code
_entity_poly.pdbx_strand_id
1 'polypeptide(L)'
;MPGMMDTILNLGLNDENVLTLARKTDDARFAYDCYRRLLQMFGEVVYDIPMASFDTYFEQYKAQHGYQNDADIPAEGLQEICDYYKDVYLDEANKPFPQEPTQQLTEAIEAVFKSWDNHRARVYRNLNDIPHDIGTAVNIQEMVFGNSGARSGTGVAFTRNPVTGEAKLFGEYLLNAQGEDVVAGIRTPLDINVLKEQMPEVHQQFVEVSQKIRNALQRYARY
;
A
#
# COMPACT_ATOMS: atom_id res chain seq x y z
N MET A 1 -8.53 -15.24 -0.49
CA MET A 1 -8.02 -14.80 -1.80
C MET A 1 -6.70 -14.04 -1.66
N PRO A 2 -5.58 -14.71 -1.36
CA PRO A 2 -4.28 -14.07 -1.37
C PRO A 2 -3.96 -13.53 -2.78
N GLY A 3 -3.52 -12.28 -2.88
CA GLY A 3 -3.12 -11.66 -4.14
C GLY A 3 -4.26 -11.34 -5.13
N MET A 4 -5.51 -11.27 -4.66
CA MET A 4 -6.65 -10.88 -5.51
C MET A 4 -7.53 -9.77 -4.94
N MET A 5 -7.11 -9.15 -3.84
CA MET A 5 -7.80 -8.00 -3.27
C MET A 5 -6.90 -6.79 -3.42
N ASP A 6 -7.42 -5.80 -4.14
CA ASP A 6 -6.74 -4.52 -4.30
C ASP A 6 -6.81 -3.74 -2.99
N THR A 7 -5.78 -2.93 -2.72
CA THR A 7 -5.65 -2.13 -1.52
C THR A 7 -5.35 -0.71 -1.94
N ILE A 8 -6.13 0.25 -1.44
CA ILE A 8 -5.91 1.68 -1.67
C ILE A 8 -5.40 2.30 -0.38
N LEU A 9 -4.17 2.80 -0.38
CA LEU A 9 -3.59 3.51 0.76
C LEU A 9 -3.74 5.03 0.59
N ASN A 10 -3.59 5.76 1.70
CA ASN A 10 -3.58 7.23 1.76
C ASN A 10 -4.92 7.90 1.35
N LEU A 11 -6.02 7.15 1.30
CA LEU A 11 -7.34 7.65 0.93
C LEU A 11 -7.76 8.82 1.82
N GLY A 12 -8.27 9.89 1.20
CA GLY A 12 -8.61 11.16 1.83
C GLY A 12 -7.60 12.29 1.58
N LEU A 13 -6.45 12.01 0.95
CA LEU A 13 -5.58 13.07 0.43
C LEU A 13 -6.21 13.76 -0.78
N ASN A 14 -5.99 15.07 -0.83
CA ASN A 14 -6.43 15.97 -1.87
C ASN A 14 -5.47 17.18 -1.89
N ASP A 15 -5.71 18.14 -2.79
CA ASP A 15 -4.83 19.30 -2.98
C ASP A 15 -4.67 20.16 -1.70
N GLU A 16 -5.65 20.15 -0.79
CA GLU A 16 -5.61 20.90 0.48
C GLU A 16 -4.97 20.10 1.64
N ASN A 17 -5.37 18.84 1.80
CA ASN A 17 -4.96 17.99 2.91
C ASN A 17 -3.52 17.48 2.74
N VAL A 18 -3.00 17.37 1.51
CA VAL A 18 -1.58 17.07 1.27
C VAL A 18 -0.67 18.14 1.89
N LEU A 19 -1.06 19.42 1.82
CA LEU A 19 -0.34 20.52 2.46
C LEU A 19 -0.38 20.41 3.98
N THR A 20 -1.52 19.96 4.53
CA THR A 20 -1.65 19.73 5.97
C THR A 20 -0.79 18.56 6.43
N LEU A 21 -0.73 17.48 5.66
CA LEU A 21 0.16 16.35 5.92
C LEU A 21 1.62 16.80 5.90
N ALA A 22 2.04 17.52 4.86
CA ALA A 22 3.39 18.07 4.73
C ALA A 22 3.81 18.89 5.95
N ARG A 23 2.94 19.79 6.43
CA ARG A 23 3.20 20.62 7.62
C ARG A 23 3.26 19.80 8.91
N LYS A 24 2.40 18.78 9.06
CA LYS A 24 2.36 17.96 10.27
C LYS A 24 3.57 17.02 10.39
N THR A 25 4.11 16.57 9.26
CA THR A 25 5.27 15.68 9.23
C THR A 25 6.60 16.41 9.07
N ASP A 26 6.57 17.73 8.80
CA ASP A 26 7.74 18.52 8.40
C ASP A 26 8.51 17.88 7.23
N ASP A 27 7.75 17.27 6.31
CA ASP A 27 8.28 16.51 5.19
C ASP A 27 7.32 16.61 4.00
N ALA A 28 7.52 17.65 3.19
CA ALA A 28 6.71 17.90 2.00
C ALA A 28 6.89 16.79 0.95
N ARG A 29 8.11 16.27 0.80
CA ARG A 29 8.38 15.18 -0.14
C ARG A 29 7.54 13.96 0.21
N PHE A 30 7.54 13.54 1.48
CA PHE A 30 6.73 12.42 1.96
C PHE A 30 5.23 12.62 1.68
N ALA A 31 4.70 13.83 1.92
CA ALA A 31 3.27 14.09 1.72
C ALA A 31 2.89 13.97 0.24
N TYR A 32 3.67 14.56 -0.66
CA TYR A 32 3.43 14.45 -2.11
C TYR A 32 3.71 13.05 -2.65
N ASP A 33 4.66 12.30 -2.07
CA ASP A 33 4.85 10.88 -2.39
C ASP A 33 3.60 10.06 -2.02
N CYS A 34 3.00 10.31 -0.87
CA CYS A 34 1.74 9.67 -0.50
C CYS A 34 0.59 10.06 -1.45
N TYR A 35 0.55 11.33 -1.88
CA TYR A 35 -0.51 11.82 -2.76
C TYR A 35 -0.40 11.25 -4.18
N ARG A 36 0.79 11.25 -4.80
CA ARG A 36 0.97 10.61 -6.12
C ARG A 36 0.62 9.12 -6.10
N ARG A 37 0.96 8.41 -5.01
CA ARG A 37 0.61 6.99 -4.84
C ARG A 37 -0.90 6.81 -4.73
N LEU A 38 -1.60 7.67 -3.98
CA LEU A 38 -3.07 7.65 -3.95
C LEU A 38 -3.65 7.86 -5.35
N LEU A 39 -3.19 8.89 -6.08
CA LEU A 39 -3.67 9.19 -7.42
C LEU A 39 -3.49 7.98 -8.36
N GLN A 40 -2.36 7.31 -8.29
CA GLN A 40 -2.10 6.11 -9.09
C GLN A 40 -2.98 4.92 -8.69
N MET A 41 -2.94 4.51 -7.42
CA MET A 41 -3.70 3.35 -6.92
C MET A 41 -5.22 3.54 -7.08
N PHE A 42 -5.73 4.72 -6.79
CA PHE A 42 -7.16 5.01 -6.93
C PHE A 42 -7.58 4.98 -8.40
N GLY A 43 -6.73 5.49 -9.30
CA GLY A 43 -7.00 5.52 -10.74
C GLY A 43 -7.10 4.11 -11.30
N GLU A 44 -6.14 3.25 -10.95
CA GLU A 44 -6.13 1.84 -11.33
C GLU A 44 -7.34 1.09 -10.76
N VAL A 45 -7.55 1.17 -9.45
CA VAL A 45 -8.50 0.28 -8.76
C VAL A 45 -9.95 0.73 -8.91
N VAL A 46 -10.21 2.05 -8.90
CA VAL A 46 -11.58 2.57 -8.89
C VAL A 46 -12.05 2.89 -10.31
N TYR A 47 -11.15 3.40 -11.15
CA TYR A 47 -11.48 3.93 -12.48
C TYR A 47 -10.93 3.09 -13.63
N ASP A 48 -10.30 1.94 -13.35
CA ASP A 48 -9.69 1.03 -14.33
C ASP A 48 -8.67 1.75 -15.25
N ILE A 49 -8.03 2.82 -14.76
CA ILE A 49 -6.98 3.54 -15.50
C ILE A 49 -5.72 2.66 -15.54
N PRO A 50 -5.14 2.38 -16.71
CA PRO A 50 -3.92 1.56 -16.79
C PRO A 50 -2.77 2.17 -16.00
N MET A 51 -2.13 1.36 -15.14
CA MET A 51 -0.95 1.79 -14.36
C MET A 51 0.15 2.42 -15.24
N ALA A 52 0.29 1.90 -16.48
CA ALA A 52 1.24 2.40 -17.46
C ALA A 52 1.04 3.88 -17.83
N SER A 53 -0.17 4.42 -17.76
CA SER A 53 -0.45 5.84 -18.01
C SER A 53 0.19 6.75 -16.96
N PHE A 54 0.40 6.23 -15.74
CA PHE A 54 1.12 6.91 -14.66
C PHE A 54 2.63 6.62 -14.71
N ASP A 55 3.02 5.35 -14.74
CA ASP A 55 4.42 4.92 -14.67
C ASP A 55 5.27 5.47 -15.82
N THR A 56 4.70 5.54 -17.03
CA THR A 56 5.40 6.06 -18.20
C THR A 56 5.86 7.50 -17.97
N TYR A 57 4.99 8.35 -17.41
CA TYR A 57 5.35 9.73 -17.12
C TYR A 57 6.34 9.83 -15.97
N PHE A 58 6.16 9.04 -14.91
CA PHE A 58 7.07 9.04 -13.76
C PHE A 58 8.51 8.69 -14.17
N GLU A 59 8.69 7.64 -14.98
CA GLU A 59 10.00 7.24 -15.49
C GLU A 59 10.58 8.26 -16.48
N GLN A 60 9.75 8.88 -17.32
CA GLN A 60 10.19 9.98 -18.19
C GLN A 60 10.67 11.18 -17.38
N TYR A 61 9.94 11.58 -16.34
CA TYR A 61 10.31 12.68 -15.46
C TYR A 61 11.66 12.42 -14.79
N LYS A 62 11.85 11.20 -14.24
CA LYS A 62 13.14 10.76 -13.67
C LYS A 62 14.28 10.86 -14.67
N ALA A 63 14.09 10.31 -15.87
CA ALA A 63 15.12 10.30 -16.91
C ALA A 63 15.49 11.71 -17.39
N GLN A 64 14.51 12.60 -17.57
CA GLN A 64 14.72 13.98 -18.00
C GLN A 64 15.51 14.81 -16.98
N HIS A 65 15.30 14.55 -15.69
CA HIS A 65 15.96 15.25 -14.59
C HIS A 65 17.22 14.54 -14.07
N GLY A 66 17.56 13.36 -14.61
CA GLY A 66 18.76 12.60 -14.24
C GLY A 66 18.69 11.87 -12.89
N TYR A 67 17.50 11.69 -12.33
CA TYR A 67 17.31 10.96 -11.08
C TYR A 67 17.49 9.45 -11.29
N GLN A 68 18.24 8.79 -10.40
CA GLN A 68 18.46 7.34 -10.47
C GLN A 68 17.44 6.58 -9.64
N ASN A 69 17.01 7.14 -8.50
CA ASN A 69 16.04 6.55 -7.61
C ASN A 69 14.83 7.47 -7.41
N ASP A 70 13.67 6.88 -7.16
CA ASP A 70 12.43 7.61 -6.80
C ASP A 70 12.61 8.45 -5.52
N ALA A 71 13.53 8.02 -4.66
CA ALA A 71 13.93 8.73 -3.45
C ALA A 71 14.56 10.10 -3.74
N ASP A 72 15.18 10.27 -4.92
CA ASP A 72 15.95 11.45 -5.29
C ASP A 72 15.06 12.58 -5.82
N ILE A 73 13.79 12.30 -6.14
CA ILE A 73 12.84 13.31 -6.63
C ILE A 73 12.44 14.23 -5.47
N PRO A 74 12.63 15.57 -5.62
CA PRO A 74 12.27 16.54 -4.59
C PRO A 74 10.75 16.78 -4.54
N ALA A 75 10.29 17.48 -3.50
CA ALA A 75 8.87 17.74 -3.27
C ALA A 75 8.22 18.50 -4.43
N GLU A 76 8.93 19.45 -5.03
CA GLU A 76 8.47 20.25 -6.17
C GLU A 76 8.27 19.37 -7.42
N GLY A 77 9.14 18.38 -7.63
CA GLY A 77 8.96 17.43 -8.73
C GLY A 77 7.79 16.48 -8.50
N LEU A 78 7.59 16.04 -7.25
CA LEU A 78 6.42 15.22 -6.91
C LEU A 78 5.10 16.00 -7.02
N GLN A 79 5.11 17.31 -6.79
CA GLN A 79 3.96 18.20 -7.07
C GLN A 79 3.61 18.20 -8.56
N GLU A 80 4.60 18.43 -9.43
CA GLU A 80 4.40 18.40 -10.89
C GLU A 80 3.88 17.05 -11.38
N ILE A 81 4.39 15.95 -10.81
CA ILE A 81 3.90 14.60 -11.08
C ILE A 81 2.44 14.43 -10.62
N CYS A 82 2.06 14.94 -9.45
CA CYS A 82 0.67 14.88 -8.98
C CYS A 82 -0.27 15.65 -9.91
N ASP A 83 0.17 16.81 -10.43
CA ASP A 83 -0.63 17.60 -11.37
C ASP A 83 -0.82 16.86 -12.69
N TYR A 84 0.25 16.29 -13.26
CA TYR A 84 0.12 15.42 -14.44
C TYR A 84 -0.79 14.21 -14.18
N TYR A 85 -0.67 13.57 -13.02
CA TYR A 85 -1.52 12.43 -12.66
C TYR A 85 -3.00 12.81 -12.62
N LYS A 86 -3.34 14.03 -12.20
CA LYS A 86 -4.73 14.53 -12.26
C LYS A 86 -5.20 14.74 -13.71
N ASP A 87 -4.31 15.09 -14.64
CA ASP A 87 -4.64 15.18 -16.06
C ASP A 87 -4.90 13.80 -16.69
N VAL A 88 -4.15 12.77 -16.28
CA VAL A 88 -4.39 11.37 -16.72
C VAL A 88 -5.82 10.93 -16.44
N TYR A 89 -6.41 11.37 -15.32
CA TYR A 89 -7.81 11.07 -15.01
C TYR A 89 -8.80 11.68 -16.02
N LEU A 90 -8.51 12.90 -16.48
CA LEU A 90 -9.33 13.57 -17.49
C LEU A 90 -9.21 12.84 -18.84
N ASP A 91 -8.00 12.44 -19.22
CA ASP A 91 -7.73 11.78 -20.50
C ASP A 91 -8.28 10.34 -20.57
N GLU A 92 -8.05 9.55 -19.53
CA GLU A 92 -8.37 8.10 -19.52
C GLU A 92 -9.78 7.83 -19.01
N ALA A 93 -10.24 8.57 -18.00
CA ALA A 93 -11.51 8.32 -17.33
C ALA A 93 -12.60 9.38 -17.62
N ASN A 94 -12.27 10.43 -18.39
CA ASN A 94 -13.18 11.55 -18.70
C ASN A 94 -13.80 12.21 -17.44
N LYS A 95 -13.07 12.17 -16.32
CA LYS A 95 -13.50 12.76 -15.04
C LYS A 95 -12.29 13.15 -14.20
N PRO A 96 -12.35 14.22 -13.40
CA PRO A 96 -11.25 14.58 -12.52
C PRO A 96 -11.12 13.59 -11.35
N PHE A 97 -9.93 13.53 -10.74
CA PHE A 97 -9.76 12.87 -9.45
C PHE A 97 -10.67 13.52 -8.38
N PRO A 98 -11.46 12.73 -7.62
CA PRO A 98 -12.36 13.27 -6.62
C PRO A 98 -11.58 13.91 -5.47
N GLN A 99 -11.73 15.22 -5.28
CA GLN A 99 -11.04 15.95 -4.21
C GLN A 99 -11.72 15.77 -2.84
N GLU A 100 -12.99 15.38 -2.80
CA GLU A 100 -13.74 15.18 -1.56
C GLU A 100 -13.44 13.80 -0.94
N PRO A 101 -12.90 13.73 0.31
CA PRO A 101 -12.55 12.45 0.95
C PRO A 101 -13.72 11.47 1.09
N THR A 102 -14.92 11.98 1.32
CA THR A 102 -16.14 11.16 1.46
C THR A 102 -16.56 10.55 0.12
N GLN A 103 -16.34 11.27 -0.98
CA GLN A 103 -16.56 10.76 -2.33
C GLN A 103 -15.53 9.68 -2.66
N GLN A 104 -14.24 9.94 -2.41
CA GLN A 104 -13.17 8.93 -2.57
C GLN A 104 -13.52 7.65 -1.81
N LEU A 105 -13.95 7.77 -0.55
CA LEU A 105 -14.31 6.61 0.28
C LEU A 105 -15.48 5.83 -0.31
N THR A 106 -16.54 6.53 -0.73
CA THR A 106 -17.74 5.89 -1.30
C THR A 106 -17.40 5.14 -2.58
N GLU A 107 -16.66 5.77 -3.48
CA GLU A 107 -16.29 5.16 -4.77
C GLU A 107 -15.31 4.00 -4.59
N ALA A 108 -14.38 4.07 -3.63
CA ALA A 108 -13.50 2.95 -3.29
C ALA A 108 -14.28 1.75 -2.72
N ILE A 109 -15.28 1.98 -1.86
CA ILE A 109 -16.16 0.92 -1.34
C ILE A 109 -16.92 0.24 -2.50
N GLU A 110 -17.48 1.03 -3.41
CA GLU A 110 -18.18 0.51 -4.58
C GLU A 110 -17.25 -0.31 -5.49
N ALA A 111 -16.01 0.16 -5.70
CA ALA A 111 -15.01 -0.56 -6.48
C ALA A 111 -14.68 -1.93 -5.88
N VAL A 112 -14.51 -2.02 -4.54
CA VAL A 112 -14.29 -3.30 -3.86
C VAL A 112 -15.48 -4.24 -4.02
N PHE A 113 -16.72 -3.74 -3.94
CA PHE A 113 -17.88 -4.60 -4.20
C PHE A 113 -17.98 -5.05 -5.65
N LYS A 114 -17.63 -4.20 -6.62
CA LYS A 114 -17.56 -4.58 -8.04
C LYS A 114 -16.46 -5.61 -8.30
N SER A 115 -15.31 -5.50 -7.63
CA SER A 115 -14.19 -6.42 -7.80
C SER A 115 -14.51 -7.85 -7.36
N TRP A 116 -15.46 -8.04 -6.42
CA TRP A 116 -15.99 -9.36 -6.09
C TRP A 116 -16.51 -10.11 -7.31
N ASP A 117 -17.10 -9.41 -8.28
CA ASP A 117 -17.74 -10.04 -9.42
C ASP A 117 -16.89 -10.08 -10.70
N ASN A 118 -15.64 -9.61 -10.62
CA ASN A 118 -14.74 -9.61 -11.77
C ASN A 118 -14.39 -11.03 -12.24
N HIS A 119 -13.92 -11.15 -13.49
CA HIS A 119 -13.64 -12.45 -14.11
C HIS A 119 -12.64 -13.29 -13.30
N ARG A 120 -11.56 -12.65 -12.83
CA ARG A 120 -10.50 -13.30 -12.05
C ARG A 120 -11.03 -13.86 -10.73
N ALA A 121 -11.86 -13.09 -10.02
CA ALA A 121 -12.52 -13.46 -8.78
C ALA A 121 -13.47 -14.64 -8.97
N ARG A 122 -14.29 -14.62 -10.04
CA ARG A 122 -15.17 -15.75 -10.41
C ARG A 122 -14.38 -17.02 -10.69
N VAL A 123 -13.31 -16.94 -11.47
CA VAL A 123 -12.45 -18.11 -11.77
C VAL A 123 -11.81 -18.67 -10.50
N TYR A 124 -11.27 -17.83 -9.63
CA TYR A 124 -10.69 -18.29 -8.37
C TYR A 124 -11.72 -18.96 -7.47
N ARG A 125 -12.93 -18.40 -7.36
CA ARG A 125 -14.00 -19.00 -6.57
C ARG A 125 -14.39 -20.39 -7.08
N ASN A 126 -14.53 -20.55 -8.39
CA ASN A 126 -14.77 -21.85 -9.02
C ASN A 126 -13.65 -22.86 -8.74
N LEU A 127 -12.39 -22.42 -8.75
CA LEU A 127 -11.24 -23.29 -8.51
C LEU A 127 -11.06 -23.69 -7.04
N ASN A 128 -11.61 -22.93 -6.10
CA ASN A 128 -11.45 -23.14 -4.65
C ASN A 128 -12.78 -23.48 -3.96
N ASP A 129 -13.82 -23.82 -4.73
CA ASP A 129 -15.16 -24.15 -4.23
C ASP A 129 -15.76 -23.11 -3.27
N ILE A 130 -15.53 -21.83 -3.55
CA ILE A 130 -16.04 -20.71 -2.73
C ILE A 130 -17.42 -20.27 -3.29
N PRO A 131 -18.50 -20.26 -2.49
CA PRO A 131 -19.80 -19.80 -2.94
C PRO A 131 -19.78 -18.35 -3.44
N HIS A 132 -20.56 -18.05 -4.47
CA HIS A 132 -20.58 -16.72 -5.10
C HIS A 132 -21.41 -15.68 -4.33
N ASP A 133 -22.30 -16.13 -3.44
CA ASP A 133 -23.31 -15.35 -2.73
C ASP A 133 -22.83 -14.80 -1.37
N ILE A 134 -21.65 -15.17 -0.89
CA ILE A 134 -21.09 -14.67 0.39
C ILE A 134 -20.65 -13.20 0.32
N GLY A 135 -20.39 -12.68 -0.88
CA GLY A 135 -19.91 -11.31 -1.10
C GLY A 135 -18.49 -11.07 -0.57
N THR A 136 -18.13 -9.78 -0.47
CA THR A 136 -16.88 -9.32 0.13
C THR A 136 -17.16 -8.23 1.15
N ALA A 137 -16.29 -8.13 2.17
CA ALA A 137 -16.32 -7.02 3.12
C ALA A 137 -15.33 -5.93 2.70
N VAL A 138 -15.54 -4.71 3.19
CA VAL A 138 -14.58 -3.61 3.06
C VAL A 138 -14.02 -3.29 4.44
N ASN A 139 -12.69 -3.28 4.57
CA ASN A 139 -12.02 -2.89 5.79
C ASN A 139 -11.49 -1.46 5.62
N ILE A 140 -11.99 -0.54 6.45
CA ILE A 140 -11.52 0.85 6.49
C ILE A 140 -10.70 1.00 7.76
N GLN A 141 -9.46 1.43 7.62
CA GLN A 141 -8.50 1.51 8.71
C GLN A 141 -7.80 2.87 8.70
N GLU A 142 -7.54 3.40 9.89
CA GLU A 142 -6.69 4.58 10.05
C GLU A 142 -5.27 4.29 9.55
N MET A 143 -4.72 5.20 8.75
CA MET A 143 -3.39 5.04 8.16
C MET A 143 -2.29 5.14 9.22
N VAL A 144 -1.30 4.25 9.10
CA VAL A 144 0.00 4.35 9.76
C VAL A 144 1.09 4.32 8.69
N PHE A 145 2.12 5.13 8.84
CA PHE A 145 3.11 5.36 7.79
C PHE A 145 4.45 4.69 8.12
N GLY A 146 4.83 3.71 7.31
CA GLY A 146 6.17 3.12 7.35
C GLY A 146 7.24 3.97 6.64
N ASN A 147 6.82 4.99 5.90
CA ASN A 147 7.64 5.86 5.05
C ASN A 147 7.78 7.29 5.59
N SER A 148 7.51 7.54 6.86
CA SER A 148 7.70 8.84 7.51
C SER A 148 9.11 9.01 8.11
N GLY A 149 10.14 8.50 7.44
CA GLY A 149 11.55 8.67 7.82
C GLY A 149 12.26 7.43 8.36
N ALA A 150 13.52 7.59 8.76
CA ALA A 150 14.46 6.50 9.04
C ALA A 150 14.10 5.60 10.24
N ARG A 151 13.22 6.07 11.14
CA ARG A 151 12.71 5.30 12.29
C ARG A 151 11.33 4.69 12.05
N SER A 152 10.89 4.65 10.80
CA SER A 152 9.62 4.09 10.36
C SER A 152 9.89 2.93 9.42
N GLY A 153 8.99 1.95 9.34
CA GLY A 153 9.13 0.84 8.43
C GLY A 153 7.88 -0.01 8.30
N THR A 154 7.91 -0.95 7.37
CA THR A 154 6.87 -1.93 7.12
C THR A 154 7.48 -3.30 6.91
N GLY A 155 6.74 -4.38 7.13
CA GLY A 155 7.25 -5.73 6.94
C GLY A 155 6.17 -6.80 7.01
N VAL A 156 6.55 -8.00 6.57
CA VAL A 156 5.72 -9.20 6.58
C VAL A 156 6.49 -10.30 7.29
N ALA A 157 5.84 -10.99 8.22
CA ALA A 157 6.45 -12.11 8.91
C ALA A 157 5.48 -13.25 9.18
N PHE A 158 6.05 -14.44 9.21
CA PHE A 158 5.46 -15.67 9.68
C PHE A 158 6.02 -15.99 11.06
N THR A 159 5.13 -16.38 11.98
CA THR A 159 5.57 -16.77 13.31
C THR A 159 6.39 -18.07 13.30
N ARG A 160 6.35 -18.86 12.23
CA ARG A 160 7.19 -20.04 11.99
C ARG A 160 7.72 -19.98 10.57
N ASN A 161 8.83 -20.67 10.30
CA ASN A 161 9.32 -20.78 8.94
C ASN A 161 8.28 -21.52 8.06
N PRO A 162 7.72 -20.87 7.02
CA PRO A 162 6.67 -21.48 6.20
C PRO A 162 7.20 -22.59 5.27
N VAL A 163 8.53 -22.67 5.07
CA VAL A 163 9.18 -23.68 4.22
C VAL A 163 9.55 -24.93 5.04
N THR A 164 10.16 -24.75 6.21
CA THR A 164 10.69 -25.86 7.03
C THR A 164 9.80 -26.25 8.20
N GLY A 165 8.86 -25.39 8.61
CA GLY A 165 8.05 -25.56 9.81
C GLY A 165 8.76 -25.23 11.12
N GLU A 166 10.04 -24.81 11.07
CA GLU A 166 10.82 -24.43 12.25
C GLU A 166 10.10 -23.34 13.06
N ALA A 167 10.10 -23.49 14.39
CA ALA A 167 9.46 -22.56 15.32
C ALA A 167 10.27 -21.26 15.53
N LYS A 168 10.68 -20.62 14.43
CA LYS A 168 11.44 -19.37 14.40
C LYS A 168 10.68 -18.31 13.60
N LEU A 169 10.73 -17.06 14.07
CA LEU A 169 10.21 -15.93 13.33
C LEU A 169 10.92 -15.82 11.99
N PHE A 170 10.16 -15.77 10.91
CA PHE A 170 10.66 -15.74 9.54
C PHE A 170 9.95 -14.61 8.80
N GLY A 171 10.67 -13.65 8.23
CA GLY A 171 10.04 -12.53 7.58
C GLY A 171 11.04 -11.48 7.14
N GLU A 172 10.52 -10.46 6.47
CA GLU A 172 11.31 -9.41 5.88
C GLU A 172 10.66 -8.05 6.13
N TYR A 173 11.47 -6.99 6.16
CA TYR A 173 11.01 -5.63 6.38
C TYR A 173 11.83 -4.61 5.59
N LEU A 174 11.26 -3.42 5.42
CA LEU A 174 11.92 -2.25 4.84
C LEU A 174 11.73 -1.04 5.75
N LEU A 175 12.81 -0.31 5.98
CA LEU A 175 12.76 1.02 6.62
C LEU A 175 12.41 2.09 5.57
N ASN A 176 11.68 3.10 6.04
CA ASN A 176 11.22 4.23 5.26
C ASN A 176 10.53 3.78 3.95
N ALA A 177 9.50 2.95 4.07
CA ALA A 177 8.80 2.29 2.97
C ALA A 177 7.31 2.07 3.29
N GLN A 178 6.47 1.89 2.27
CA GLN A 178 5.09 1.44 2.43
C GLN A 178 4.96 -0.06 2.13
N GLY A 179 3.87 -0.69 2.58
CA GLY A 179 3.64 -2.14 2.42
C GLY A 179 3.76 -2.61 0.97
N GLU A 180 3.33 -1.77 0.03
CA GLU A 180 3.48 -1.98 -1.41
C GLU A 180 4.95 -2.22 -1.82
N ASP A 181 5.90 -1.44 -1.29
CA ASP A 181 7.31 -1.54 -1.67
C ASP A 181 7.92 -2.91 -1.27
N VAL A 182 7.39 -3.54 -0.21
CA VAL A 182 7.80 -4.89 0.23
C VAL A 182 7.26 -5.95 -0.74
N VAL A 183 6.07 -5.74 -1.31
CA VAL A 183 5.42 -6.71 -2.21
C VAL A 183 5.92 -6.56 -3.65
N ALA A 184 6.19 -5.33 -4.08
CA ALA A 184 6.64 -5.02 -5.45
C ALA A 184 8.09 -5.44 -5.73
N GLY A 185 8.90 -5.67 -4.70
CA GLY A 185 10.29 -6.14 -4.85
C GLY A 185 11.26 -5.12 -5.46
N ILE A 186 10.89 -3.84 -5.48
CA ILE A 186 11.72 -2.74 -6.02
C ILE A 186 12.96 -2.52 -5.13
N ARG A 187 12.82 -2.71 -3.81
CA ARG A 187 13.89 -2.61 -2.83
C ARG A 187 14.17 -3.97 -2.21
N THR A 188 15.45 -4.31 -2.04
CA THR A 188 15.85 -5.54 -1.34
C THR A 188 15.46 -5.46 0.14
N PRO A 189 14.54 -6.30 0.62
CA PRO A 189 14.10 -6.26 2.00
C PRO A 189 15.16 -6.90 2.92
N LEU A 190 15.12 -6.52 4.20
CA LEU A 190 16.02 -7.03 5.24
C LEU A 190 15.35 -8.14 6.03
N ASP A 191 16.12 -9.13 6.48
CA ASP A 191 15.63 -10.18 7.38
C ASP A 191 15.14 -9.57 8.70
N ILE A 192 13.94 -9.96 9.16
CA ILE A 192 13.31 -9.43 10.38
C ILE A 192 14.19 -9.52 11.64
N ASN A 193 15.14 -10.45 11.70
CA ASN A 193 16.08 -10.56 12.81
C ASN A 193 17.04 -9.37 12.89
N VAL A 194 17.32 -8.68 11.77
CA VAL A 194 18.15 -7.46 11.73
C VAL A 194 17.44 -6.29 12.46
N LEU A 195 16.12 -6.30 12.51
CA LEU A 195 15.34 -5.28 13.24
C LEU A 195 15.68 -5.27 14.73
N LYS A 196 16.11 -6.41 15.29
CA LYS A 196 16.56 -6.52 16.68
C LYS A 196 17.76 -5.60 16.98
N GLU A 197 18.64 -5.39 16.00
CA GLU A 197 19.81 -4.54 16.14
C GLU A 197 19.47 -3.07 15.87
N GLN A 198 18.63 -2.81 14.87
CA GLN A 198 18.28 -1.44 14.45
C GLN A 198 17.23 -0.76 15.34
N MET A 199 16.22 -1.51 15.79
CA MET A 199 15.11 -1.02 16.62
C MET A 199 14.71 -2.08 17.67
N PRO A 200 15.56 -2.33 18.69
CA PRO A 200 15.40 -3.43 19.63
C PRO A 200 14.05 -3.41 20.36
N GLU A 201 13.57 -2.24 20.76
CA GLU A 201 12.29 -2.07 21.46
C GLU A 201 11.09 -2.47 20.57
N VAL A 202 11.10 -2.05 19.30
CA VAL A 202 10.04 -2.37 18.33
C VAL A 202 10.07 -3.86 18.01
N HIS A 203 11.25 -4.43 17.79
CA HIS A 203 11.40 -5.87 17.57
C HIS A 203 10.88 -6.67 18.76
N GLN A 204 11.21 -6.27 20.00
CA GLN A 204 10.72 -6.94 21.20
C GLN A 204 9.19 -6.91 21.30
N GLN A 205 8.57 -5.74 21.10
CA GLN A 205 7.11 -5.62 21.07
C GLN A 205 6.49 -6.48 19.96
N PHE A 206 7.09 -6.51 18.78
CA PHE A 206 6.63 -7.32 17.65
C PHE A 206 6.64 -8.82 17.96
N VAL A 207 7.71 -9.32 18.59
CA VAL A 207 7.82 -10.71 19.03
C VAL A 207 6.73 -11.04 20.06
N GLU A 208 6.49 -10.16 21.02
CA GLU A 208 5.46 -10.34 22.04
C GLU A 208 4.04 -10.40 21.44
N VAL A 209 3.72 -9.48 20.52
CA VAL A 209 2.44 -9.48 19.81
C VAL A 209 2.29 -10.74 18.97
N SER A 210 3.32 -11.13 18.23
CA SER A 210 3.33 -12.36 17.41
C SER A 210 3.05 -13.61 18.25
N GLN A 211 3.63 -13.70 19.45
CA GLN A 211 3.39 -14.80 20.37
C GLN A 211 1.95 -14.77 20.92
N LYS A 212 1.42 -13.59 21.28
CA LYS A 212 0.03 -13.43 21.74
C LYS A 212 -0.97 -13.89 20.68
N ILE A 213 -0.78 -13.46 19.42
CA ILE A 213 -1.63 -13.88 18.28
C ILE A 213 -1.55 -15.39 18.09
N ARG A 214 -0.34 -15.97 18.07
CA ARG A 214 -0.16 -17.42 17.91
C ARG A 214 -0.89 -18.20 19.01
N ASN A 215 -0.74 -17.79 20.26
CA ASN A 215 -1.39 -18.44 21.40
C ASN A 215 -2.91 -18.29 21.35
N ALA A 216 -3.43 -17.16 20.87
CA ALA A 216 -4.86 -16.96 20.66
C ALA A 216 -5.40 -17.91 19.59
N LEU A 217 -4.79 -17.94 18.40
CA LEU A 217 -5.23 -18.80 17.29
C LEU A 217 -5.13 -20.29 17.59
N GLN A 218 -4.08 -20.74 18.31
CA GLN A 218 -3.96 -22.13 18.74
C GLN A 218 -5.06 -22.57 19.71
N ARG A 219 -5.64 -21.65 20.48
CA ARG A 219 -6.79 -21.96 21.34
C ARG A 219 -8.05 -22.17 20.51
N TYR A 220 -8.23 -21.42 19.42
CA TYR A 220 -9.36 -21.57 18.51
C TYR A 220 -9.27 -22.85 17.67
N ALA A 221 -8.08 -23.21 17.17
CA ALA A 221 -7.87 -24.41 16.35
C ALA A 221 -7.95 -25.75 17.12
N ARG A 222 -8.14 -25.74 18.44
CA ARG A 222 -8.33 -26.95 19.26
C ARG A 222 -9.81 -27.34 19.44
N TYR A 223 -10.72 -26.59 18.82
CA TYR A 223 -12.14 -26.89 18.70
C TYR A 223 -12.48 -27.11 17.22
#